data_AF-A0A933AFF4-F1
#
_entry.id   AF-A0A933AFF4-F1
#
_cell.length_a   1.000
_cell.length_b   1.000
_cell.length_c   1.000
_cell.angle_alpha   90.00
_cell.angle_beta   90.00
_cell.angle_gamma   90.00
#
_symmetry.space_group_name_H-M   'P 1'
#
loop_
_entity.id
_entity.type
_entity.pdbx_description
1 polymer ?
#
loop_
_entity_poly.entity_id
_entity_poly.type
_entity_poly.pdbx_seq_one_letter_code
_entity_poly.pdbx_strand_id
1 'polypeptide(L)'
;ITVENYKSKPIIVKVYDQIPVSQDDKIRIKNIKFNPEPAKKDADDRPGVLYWTLSLNPAEKKDIGTAYSIEYPRNLNVTGI
;
A
#
# COMPACT_ATOMS: atom_id res chain seq x y z
N ILE A 1 4.44 -6.78 2.63
CA ILE A 1 5.42 -6.92 1.52
C ILE A 1 6.81 -7.00 2.15
N THR A 2 7.70 -7.86 1.65
CA THR A 2 9.05 -8.04 2.19
C THR A 2 10.07 -7.90 1.06
N VAL A 3 11.14 -7.14 1.30
CA VAL A 3 12.19 -6.85 0.32
C VAL A 3 13.54 -7.20 0.94
N GLU A 4 14.36 -7.97 0.23
CA GLU A 4 15.68 -8.41 0.70
C GLU A 4 16.74 -8.18 -0.37
N ASN A 5 17.93 -7.72 0.06
CA ASN A 5 19.05 -7.46 -0.84
C ASN A 5 20.10 -8.58 -0.81
N TYR A 6 20.06 -9.47 -1.81
CA TYR A 6 21.08 -10.52 -1.98
C TYR A 6 22.36 -10.06 -2.70
N LYS A 7 22.48 -8.78 -3.07
CA LYS A 7 23.71 -8.26 -3.70
C LYS A 7 24.73 -7.91 -2.63
N SER A 8 26.01 -8.04 -2.96
CA SER A 8 27.13 -7.63 -2.10
C SER A 8 27.35 -6.11 -2.02
N LYS A 9 26.39 -5.29 -2.48
CA LYS A 9 26.47 -3.82 -2.49
C LYS A 9 25.14 -3.20 -2.04
N PRO A 10 25.15 -1.99 -1.45
CA PRO A 10 23.92 -1.29 -1.13
C PRO A 10 23.13 -0.96 -2.39
N ILE A 11 21.80 -1.09 -2.32
CA ILE A 11 20.87 -0.80 -3.42
C ILE A 11 19.73 0.10 -2.95
N ILE A 12 19.15 0.83 -3.90
CA ILE A 12 17.91 1.57 -3.68
C ILE A 12 16.81 0.84 -4.45
N VAL A 13 15.79 0.38 -3.74
CA VAL A 13 14.62 -0.30 -4.30
C VAL A 13 13.43 0.66 -4.26
N LYS A 14 12.77 0.80 -5.40
CA LYS A 14 11.51 1.53 -5.54
C LYS A 14 10.39 0.51 -5.54
N VAL A 15 9.44 0.67 -4.63
CA VAL A 15 8.28 -0.23 -4.52
C VAL A 15 7.03 0.57 -4.80
N TYR A 16 6.19 0.03 -5.67
CA TYR A 16 4.84 0.53 -5.93
C TYR A 16 3.85 -0.51 -5.41
N ASP A 17 2.84 -0.05 -4.67
CA ASP A 17 1.74 -0.89 -4.18
C ASP A 17 0.42 -0.14 -4.33
N GLN A 18 -0.69 -0.85 -4.21
CA GLN A 18 -2.02 -0.26 -4.35
C GLN A 18 -2.84 -0.54 -3.09
N ILE A 19 -3.47 0.51 -2.58
CA ILE A 19 -4.58 0.36 -1.62
C ILE A 19 -5.90 0.61 -2.34
N PRO A 20 -6.99 -0.04 -1.90
CA PRO A 20 -8.31 0.28 -2.39
C PRO A 20 -8.57 1.78 -2.20
N VAL A 21 -9.18 2.40 -3.22
CA VAL A 21 -9.75 3.74 -3.12
C VAL A 21 -11.26 3.64 -3.23
N SER A 22 -11.95 4.38 -2.36
CA SER A 22 -13.41 4.45 -2.43
C SER A 22 -13.83 5.28 -3.62
N GLN A 23 -14.54 4.67 -4.57
CA GLN A 23 -15.17 5.39 -5.68
C GLN A 23 -16.58 5.91 -5.33
N ASP A 24 -17.19 5.41 -4.25
CA ASP A 24 -18.52 5.78 -3.77
C ASP A 24 -18.42 6.34 -2.35
N ASP A 25 -19.12 7.44 -2.06
CA ASP A 25 -19.11 8.14 -0.76
C ASP A 25 -19.55 7.24 0.41
N LYS A 26 -20.28 6.16 0.10
CA LYS A 26 -20.78 5.18 1.06
C LYS A 26 -19.71 4.19 1.52
N ILE A 27 -18.68 3.93 0.72
CA ILE A 27 -17.58 3.06 1.09
C ILE A 27 -16.50 3.96 1.69
N ARG A 28 -16.15 3.79 2.97
CA ARG A 28 -15.13 4.61 3.62
C ARG A 28 -13.97 3.74 4.04
N ILE A 29 -12.78 4.05 3.52
CA ILE A 29 -11.55 3.44 4.01
C ILE A 29 -11.07 4.27 5.20
N LYS A 30 -10.93 3.62 6.36
CA LYS A 30 -10.43 4.25 7.58
C LYS A 30 -9.21 3.53 8.13
N ASN A 31 -8.54 4.19 9.07
CA ASN A 31 -7.43 3.63 9.85
C ASN A 31 -6.26 3.12 8.98
N ILE A 32 -5.98 3.80 7.87
CA ILE A 32 -4.87 3.45 7.00
C ILE A 32 -3.56 3.73 7.74
N LYS A 33 -2.76 2.69 7.94
CA LYS A 33 -1.44 2.74 8.58
C LYS A 33 -0.40 2.11 7.65
N PHE A 34 0.76 2.73 7.60
CA PHE A 34 1.91 2.29 6.82
C PHE A 34 3.13 2.16 7.72
N ASN A 35 3.92 1.11 7.50
CA ASN A 35 5.19 0.94 8.17
C ASN A 35 6.19 0.22 7.25
N PRO A 36 7.18 0.91 6.66
CA PRO A 36 7.45 2.34 6.77
C PRO A 36 6.42 3.20 5.99
N GLU A 37 6.42 4.52 6.26
CA GLU A 37 5.58 5.46 5.50
C GLU A 37 5.98 5.51 4.01
N PRO A 38 5.00 5.58 3.09
CA PRO A 38 5.28 5.77 1.68
C PRO A 38 5.89 7.15 1.43
N ALA A 39 6.87 7.21 0.54
CA ALA A 39 7.47 8.45 0.09
C ALA A 39 6.47 9.30 -0.72
N LYS A 40 5.53 8.67 -1.44
CA LYS A 40 4.39 9.35 -2.07
C LYS A 40 3.14 8.50 -1.97
N LYS A 41 2.01 9.15 -1.70
CA LYS A 41 0.66 8.61 -1.90
C LYS A 41 0.13 9.17 -3.22
N ASP A 42 -0.77 8.43 -3.86
CA ASP A 42 -1.36 8.77 -5.16
C ASP A 42 -0.29 9.03 -6.24
N ALA A 43 0.70 8.13 -6.29
CA ALA A 43 1.84 8.26 -7.18
C ALA A 43 1.44 8.13 -8.66
N ASP A 44 2.10 8.91 -9.52
CA ASP A 44 1.81 8.99 -10.96
C ASP A 44 0.36 9.41 -11.26
N ASP A 45 -0.24 10.27 -10.42
CA ASP A 45 -1.63 10.75 -10.56
C ASP A 45 -2.68 9.63 -10.49
N ARG A 46 -2.31 8.47 -9.91
CA ARG A 46 -3.18 7.31 -9.77
C ARG A 46 -3.65 7.20 -8.31
N PRO A 47 -4.95 7.41 -8.04
CA PRO A 47 -5.50 7.30 -6.70
C PRO A 47 -5.19 5.94 -6.05
N GLY A 48 -4.70 5.95 -4.82
CA GLY A 48 -4.40 4.74 -4.04
C GLY A 48 -3.09 4.05 -4.40
N VAL A 49 -2.32 4.58 -5.36
CA VAL A 49 -0.98 4.06 -5.64
C VAL A 49 0.00 4.63 -4.63
N LEU A 50 0.66 3.75 -3.90
CA LEU A 50 1.64 4.07 -2.89
C LEU A 50 3.04 3.82 -3.46
N TYR A 51 3.97 4.70 -3.13
CA TYR A 51 5.35 4.63 -3.59
C TYR A 51 6.32 4.72 -2.42
N TRP A 52 7.19 3.71 -2.28
CA TRP A 52 8.28 3.69 -1.29
C TRP A 52 9.64 3.72 -1.97
N THR A 53 10.60 4.35 -1.31
CA THR A 53 12.02 4.27 -1.66
C THR A 53 12.76 3.67 -0.47
N LEU A 54 13.26 2.45 -0.64
CA LEU A 54 13.98 1.70 0.38
C LEU A 54 15.46 1.62 0.01
N SER A 55 16.33 2.14 0.86
CA SER A 55 17.77 1.86 0.77
C SER A 55 18.06 0.57 1.54
N LEU A 56 18.59 -0.46 0.90
CA LEU A 56 18.97 -1.72 1.53
C LEU A 56 20.48 -1.93 1.45
N ASN A 57 21.11 -2.16 2.59
CA ASN A 57 22.51 -2.61 2.67
C ASN A 57 22.66 -4.06 2.15
N PRO A 58 23.88 -4.54 1.89
CA PRO A 58 24.10 -5.96 1.54
C PRO A 58 23.49 -6.88 2.60
N ALA A 59 22.75 -7.91 2.16
CA ALA A 59 22.03 -8.86 3.01
C ALA A 59 20.97 -8.24 3.95
N GLU A 60 20.60 -6.97 3.75
CA GLU A 60 19.56 -6.32 4.55
C GLU A 60 18.17 -6.73 4.05
N LYS A 61 17.26 -6.90 5.01
CA LYS A 61 15.84 -7.20 4.81
C LYS A 61 14.99 -6.07 5.38
N LYS A 62 13.98 -5.63 4.63
CA LYS A 62 12.99 -4.65 5.06
C LYS A 62 11.57 -5.13 4.77
N ASP A 63 10.69 -4.87 5.70
CA ASP A 63 9.27 -5.19 5.59
C ASP A 63 8.46 -3.90 5.44
N ILE A 64 7.52 -3.92 4.50
CA ILE A 64 6.48 -2.90 4.31
C ILE A 64 5.15 -3.52 4.75
N GLY A 65 4.61 -2.99 5.85
CA GLY A 65 3.29 -3.29 6.37
C GLY A 65 2.29 -2.19 6.01
N THR A 66 1.11 -2.61 5.55
CA THR A 66 -0.04 -1.77 5.21
C THR A 66 -1.26 -2.34 5.92
N ALA A 67 -1.95 -1.53 6.71
CA ALA A 67 -3.19 -1.92 7.39
C ALA A 67 -4.27 -0.87 7.11
N TYR A 68 -5.48 -1.29 6.81
CA TYR A 68 -6.62 -0.42 6.58
C TYR A 68 -7.92 -1.15 6.95
N SER A 69 -8.99 -0.39 7.20
CA SER A 69 -10.32 -0.90 7.49
C SER A 69 -11.31 -0.36 6.46
N ILE A 70 -12.14 -1.24 5.92
CA ILE A 70 -13.17 -0.89 4.94
C ILE A 70 -14.52 -0.88 5.66
N GLU A 71 -15.17 0.28 5.70
CA GLU A 71 -16.55 0.43 6.16
C GLU A 71 -17.47 0.54 4.94
N TYR A 72 -18.52 -0.27 4.89
CA TYR A 72 -19.57 -0.25 3.87
C TYR A 72 -20.95 -0.31 4.54
N PRO A 73 -22.00 0.31 3.96
CA PRO A 73 -23.35 0.24 4.51
C PRO A 73 -23.94 -1.16 4.30
N ARG A 74 -24.59 -1.71 5.34
CA ARG A 74 -25.19 -3.06 5.36
C ARG A 74 -26.38 -3.28 4.42
N ASN A 75 -26.73 -2.33 3.55
CA ASN A 75 -27.99 -2.37 2.78
C ASN A 75 -27.76 -2.62 1.28
N LEU A 76 -26.95 -3.62 0.94
CA LEU A 76 -26.93 -4.20 -0.40
C LEU A 76 -27.82 -5.45 -0.39
N ASN A 77 -29.11 -5.26 -0.69
CA ASN A 77 -29.93 -6.36 -1.19
C ASN A 77 -29.33 -6.78 -2.53
N VAL A 78 -28.50 -7.81 -2.52
CA VAL A 78 -28.17 -8.57 -3.72
C VAL A 78 -29.42 -9.34 -4.13
N THR A 79 -30.18 -8.78 -5.05
CA THR A 79 -31.19 -9.54 -5.81
C THR A 79 -30.73 -9.58 -7.26
N GLY A 80 -30.41 -10.78 -7.73
CA GLY A 80 -30.05 -11.06 -9.12
C GLY A 80 -29.35 -12.41 -9.22
N ILE A 81 -30.14 -13.48 -9.25
CA ILE A 81 -29.77 -14.77 -9.87
C ILE A 81 -30.32 -14.72 -11.29
#